data_AF-A0A094HWM7-F1
#
_entry.id   AF-A0A094HWM7-F1
#
_cell.length_a   1.000
_cell.length_b   1.000
_cell.length_c   1.000
_cell.angle_alpha   90.00
_cell.angle_beta   90.00
_cell.angle_gamma   90.00
#
_symmetry.space_group_name_H-M   'P 1'
#
loop_
_entity.id
_entity.type
_entity.pdbx_description
1 polymer ?
#
loop_
_entity_poly.entity_id
_entity_poly.type
_entity_poly.pdbx_seq_one_letter_code
_entity_poly.pdbx_strand_id
1 'polypeptide(L)'
;MSHRKFEAPRHGSLAYLPRKRAARHRGKVKSFPKDDAKKPVHLTATMGYKAGMTTIVRDLDRPGAKSHKKEVVEAVTVIETPPMIVVGLVGYIETPRGLRSLTTVWAEHLSDDLKRRFYKNWYKSKKKAFTKYAKKHSEASGSSITRELERIKKYCTVVRVLAHTQIRKTPLKQKKAHLMEVQINGGSVAEKVEFASGLFEKPVEVASIFEQDEMIDVIAVTKGKGFSGVTSRWGTKKLPRKTHKGLRKVACIGAWHPSHVQWTVARAGQDGYHHRTSCNHKVYRVGSGADEGNASTEFDVSKKTITPMGGFVRYGEVKNDFIMVKGSVPGVKKRVMTLRKSMWVHTSRKALEKVDLKWIDTSSKFGHGAYQTPAEKRAFLGTLKKDLVQQSCVIPHPPRPPLTQHKPPSQPQMGAILSLFHTVRNRHPKQRTAPVPVPETHELDTLHAPGPSTPTATIPRPRLPPRVLAALTPRSRSPVPIPALPAPVRAPRRHQKRGMADDASYLSFLEKANAPLGDGGGAAQASGSGKRGFRTVDEGAKVPGGIQKAIEGVV
;
A
#
# COMPACT_ATOMS: atom_id res chain seq x y z
N MET A 1 25.51 -11.60 -40.70
CA MET A 1 24.26 -11.60 -39.90
C MET A 1 23.18 -10.90 -40.68
N SER A 2 21.99 -11.48 -40.83
CA SER A 2 20.87 -10.79 -41.48
C SER A 2 20.32 -9.70 -40.57
N HIS A 3 20.04 -8.52 -41.12
CA HIS A 3 19.24 -7.52 -40.41
C HIS A 3 17.81 -8.03 -40.22
N ARG A 4 17.08 -7.43 -39.28
CA ARG A 4 15.68 -7.77 -39.03
C ARG A 4 14.82 -7.27 -40.21
N LYS A 5 14.05 -8.16 -40.85
CA LYS A 5 13.23 -7.86 -42.03
C LYS A 5 12.25 -6.69 -41.88
N PHE A 6 11.69 -6.50 -40.68
CA PHE A 6 10.78 -5.39 -40.37
C PHE A 6 11.11 -4.78 -39.02
N GLU A 7 11.17 -3.46 -38.96
CA GLU A 7 11.44 -2.74 -37.72
C GLU A 7 10.19 -2.59 -36.87
N ALA A 8 10.39 -2.62 -35.55
CA ALA A 8 9.36 -2.29 -34.58
C ALA A 8 10.03 -1.85 -33.28
N PRO A 9 9.38 -0.99 -32.48
CA PRO A 9 9.87 -0.62 -31.17
C PRO A 9 10.11 -1.85 -30.28
N ARG A 10 11.10 -1.73 -29.40
CA ARG A 10 11.36 -2.77 -28.39
C ARG A 10 10.17 -2.96 -27.45
N HIS A 11 9.98 -4.19 -26.98
CA HIS A 11 8.96 -4.48 -25.98
C HIS A 11 9.40 -4.03 -24.57
N GLY A 12 8.76 -2.98 -24.07
CA GLY A 12 8.93 -2.43 -22.71
C GLY A 12 10.19 -1.59 -22.53
N SER A 13 10.17 -0.61 -21.62
CA SER A 13 11.34 0.24 -21.35
C SER A 13 12.39 -0.44 -20.46
N LEU A 14 13.68 -0.25 -20.81
CA LEU A 14 14.84 -0.75 -20.02
C LEU A 14 15.08 0.08 -18.75
N ALA A 15 14.61 1.33 -18.71
CA ALA A 15 14.79 2.22 -17.56
C ALA A 15 14.14 1.68 -16.26
N TYR A 16 13.24 0.70 -16.38
CA TYR A 16 12.56 0.07 -15.25
C TYR A 16 13.12 -1.32 -14.90
N LEU A 17 14.31 -1.67 -15.40
CA LEU A 17 15.07 -2.83 -14.96
C LEU A 17 15.94 -2.48 -13.74
N PRO A 18 16.26 -3.48 -12.89
CA PRO A 18 15.71 -4.83 -12.87
C PRO A 18 14.24 -4.83 -12.38
N ARG A 19 13.37 -5.58 -13.09
CA ARG A 19 11.95 -5.74 -12.73
C ARG A 19 11.76 -6.74 -11.59
N LYS A 20 12.24 -6.37 -10.40
CA LYS A 20 12.12 -7.14 -9.15
C LYS A 20 11.12 -6.51 -8.17
N ARG A 21 10.76 -7.26 -7.12
CA ARG A 21 9.92 -6.75 -6.04
C ARG A 21 10.60 -5.56 -5.36
N ALA A 22 9.82 -4.53 -5.02
CA ALA A 22 10.28 -3.42 -4.21
C ALA A 22 10.70 -3.93 -2.81
N ALA A 23 11.85 -3.47 -2.32
CA ALA A 23 12.35 -3.85 -1.00
C ALA A 23 11.52 -3.25 0.16
N ARG A 24 10.75 -2.21 -0.13
CA ARG A 24 9.94 -1.45 0.84
C ARG A 24 8.53 -1.34 0.31
N HIS A 25 7.53 -1.40 1.19
CA HIS A 25 6.12 -1.25 0.82
C HIS A 25 5.70 0.20 0.57
N ARG A 26 6.36 1.15 1.25
CA ARG A 26 6.12 2.59 1.07
C ARG A 26 6.89 3.13 -0.13
N GLY A 27 6.30 4.09 -0.83
CA GLY A 27 7.02 4.99 -1.74
C GLY A 27 8.19 5.69 -1.02
N LYS A 28 9.43 5.39 -1.42
CA LYS A 28 10.60 6.19 -0.99
C LYS A 28 10.75 7.37 -1.95
N VAL A 29 10.81 8.58 -1.41
CA VAL A 29 11.26 9.75 -2.15
C VAL A 29 12.77 9.62 -2.34
N LYS A 30 13.24 9.55 -3.59
CA LYS A 30 14.67 9.48 -3.90
C LYS A 30 15.31 10.86 -4.07
N SER A 31 14.51 11.81 -4.53
CA SER A 31 14.90 13.21 -4.76
C SER A 31 13.73 14.08 -4.31
N PHE A 32 14.00 15.15 -3.58
CA PHE A 32 12.99 16.17 -3.25
C PHE A 32 13.05 17.29 -4.30
N PRO A 33 12.01 18.15 -4.39
CA PRO A 33 12.06 19.33 -5.24
C PRO A 33 13.30 20.17 -4.97
N LYS A 34 13.77 20.89 -6.00
CA LYS A 34 14.93 21.78 -5.85
C LYS A 34 14.61 22.83 -4.77
N ASP A 35 15.57 23.06 -3.89
CA ASP A 35 15.46 24.03 -2.83
C ASP A 35 15.71 25.45 -3.37
N ASP A 36 14.93 26.41 -2.90
CA ASP A 36 14.98 27.80 -3.31
C ASP A 36 14.84 28.68 -2.05
N ALA A 37 15.97 29.22 -1.60
CA ALA A 37 16.06 29.97 -0.35
C ALA A 37 15.21 31.25 -0.34
N LYS A 38 14.79 31.76 -1.51
CA LYS A 38 13.96 32.97 -1.62
C LYS A 38 12.49 32.71 -1.24
N LYS A 39 12.05 31.45 -1.26
CA LYS A 39 10.67 31.07 -0.94
C LYS A 39 10.50 30.87 0.56
N PRO A 40 9.28 31.07 1.10
CA PRO A 40 9.01 30.75 2.49
C PRO A 40 9.27 29.27 2.79
N VAL A 41 9.65 29.00 4.03
CA VAL A 41 9.92 27.66 4.52
C VAL A 41 8.66 26.80 4.43
N HIS A 42 8.74 25.63 3.80
CA HIS A 42 7.60 24.74 3.62
C HIS A 42 7.99 23.26 3.54
N LEU A 43 7.01 22.39 3.78
CA LEU A 43 7.14 20.94 3.62
C LEU A 43 6.93 20.51 2.17
N THR A 44 7.65 19.47 1.75
CA THR A 44 7.69 19.04 0.33
C THR A 44 6.90 17.78 0.04
N ALA A 45 6.46 17.04 1.06
CA ALA A 45 5.78 15.75 0.89
C ALA A 45 4.91 15.36 2.08
N THR A 46 3.89 14.56 1.82
CA THR A 46 3.04 13.91 2.83
C THR A 46 2.79 12.43 2.50
N MET A 47 2.12 11.72 3.40
CA MET A 47 1.64 10.36 3.18
C MET A 47 0.11 10.30 3.18
N GLY A 48 -0.43 9.53 2.25
CA GLY A 48 -1.84 9.18 2.21
C GLY A 48 -2.08 7.71 1.90
N TYR A 49 -3.34 7.29 1.94
CA TYR A 49 -3.78 5.94 1.68
C TYR A 49 -4.79 5.94 0.54
N LYS A 50 -4.57 5.08 -0.45
CA LYS A 50 -5.49 4.97 -1.58
C LYS A 50 -6.86 4.46 -1.13
N ALA A 51 -7.88 5.30 -1.11
CA ALA A 51 -9.24 4.90 -0.74
C ALA A 51 -9.93 4.19 -1.91
N GLY A 52 -10.05 4.90 -3.03
CA GLY A 52 -10.73 4.40 -4.22
C GLY A 52 -10.65 5.36 -5.38
N MET A 53 -11.53 5.15 -6.36
CA MET A 53 -11.66 6.03 -7.53
C MET A 53 -13.13 6.35 -7.71
N THR A 54 -13.38 7.54 -8.24
CA THR A 54 -14.70 7.99 -8.66
C THR A 54 -14.59 8.80 -9.94
N THR A 55 -15.69 9.35 -10.43
CA THR A 55 -15.74 10.24 -11.58
C THR A 55 -16.24 11.61 -11.16
N ILE A 56 -15.81 12.62 -11.90
CA ILE A 56 -16.27 14.00 -11.74
C ILE A 56 -16.80 14.54 -13.06
N VAL A 57 -17.62 15.58 -13.00
CA VAL A 57 -17.88 16.49 -14.12
C VAL A 57 -17.28 17.85 -13.79
N ARG A 58 -16.66 18.47 -14.78
CA ARG A 58 -16.14 19.83 -14.72
C ARG A 58 -16.20 20.47 -16.09
N ASP A 59 -16.18 21.81 -16.13
CA ASP A 59 -15.93 22.52 -17.38
C ASP A 59 -14.46 22.48 -17.73
N LEU A 60 -14.16 22.32 -19.02
CA LEU A 60 -12.82 22.41 -19.53
C LEU A 60 -12.55 23.83 -20.04
N ASP A 61 -11.91 24.65 -19.21
CA ASP A 61 -11.40 25.94 -19.67
C ASP A 61 -9.98 25.83 -20.25
N ARG A 62 -9.92 25.46 -21.53
CA ARG A 62 -8.66 25.48 -22.29
C ARG A 62 -8.84 26.02 -23.71
N PRO A 63 -8.56 27.31 -23.97
CA PRO A 63 -8.61 27.86 -25.32
C PRO A 63 -7.77 27.05 -26.31
N GLY A 64 -8.39 26.69 -27.44
CA GLY A 64 -7.80 25.83 -28.48
C GLY A 64 -8.08 24.33 -28.33
N ALA A 65 -8.67 23.87 -27.22
CA ALA A 65 -9.14 22.49 -27.10
C ALA A 65 -10.53 22.30 -27.75
N LYS A 66 -10.77 21.14 -28.38
CA LYS A 66 -12.09 20.81 -28.96
C LYS A 66 -13.25 20.85 -27.95
N SER A 67 -12.93 20.62 -26.68
CA SER A 67 -13.88 20.61 -25.56
C SER A 67 -13.80 21.89 -24.72
N HIS A 68 -13.21 22.98 -25.22
CA HIS A 68 -13.21 24.26 -24.51
C HIS A 68 -14.63 24.71 -24.19
N LYS A 69 -14.88 25.12 -22.93
CA LYS A 69 -16.20 25.50 -22.41
C LYS A 69 -17.26 24.39 -22.55
N LYS A 70 -16.83 23.14 -22.62
CA LYS A 70 -17.72 21.97 -22.56
C LYS A 70 -17.44 21.19 -21.29
N GLU A 71 -18.49 20.53 -20.81
CA GLU A 71 -18.41 19.62 -19.70
C GLU A 71 -17.63 18.36 -20.11
N VAL A 72 -16.71 17.95 -19.24
CA VAL A 72 -15.93 16.72 -19.41
C VAL A 72 -16.06 15.84 -18.17
N VAL A 73 -16.24 14.55 -18.41
CA VAL A 73 -16.22 13.54 -17.36
C VAL A 73 -14.80 13.00 -17.22
N GLU A 74 -14.23 13.10 -16.03
CA GLU A 74 -12.88 12.61 -15.77
C GLU A 74 -12.83 11.66 -14.57
N ALA A 75 -12.03 10.61 -14.69
CA ALA A 75 -11.77 9.70 -13.59
C ALA A 75 -10.80 10.33 -12.59
N VAL A 76 -11.06 10.15 -11.30
CA VAL A 76 -10.25 10.65 -10.20
C VAL A 76 -9.94 9.54 -9.20
N THR A 77 -8.81 9.65 -8.51
CA THR A 77 -8.49 8.83 -7.34
C THR A 77 -8.64 9.67 -6.07
N VAL A 78 -9.34 9.13 -5.07
CA VAL A 78 -9.40 9.68 -3.72
C VAL A 78 -8.32 9.04 -2.86
N ILE A 79 -7.49 9.88 -2.23
CA ILE A 79 -6.42 9.48 -1.32
C ILE A 79 -6.71 10.10 0.04
N GLU A 80 -7.01 9.27 1.04
CA GLU A 80 -7.22 9.73 2.42
C GLU A 80 -5.87 10.06 3.05
N THR A 81 -5.75 11.25 3.60
CA THR A 81 -4.54 11.83 4.16
C THR A 81 -4.78 12.22 5.62
N PRO A 82 -4.74 11.26 6.57
CA PRO A 82 -4.81 11.61 7.98
C PRO A 82 -3.63 12.52 8.36
N PRO A 83 -3.81 13.45 9.31
CA PRO A 83 -2.75 14.39 9.69
C PRO A 83 -1.49 13.64 10.14
N MET A 84 -0.33 14.10 9.68
CA MET A 84 0.96 13.53 10.07
C MET A 84 1.46 14.21 11.34
N ILE A 85 2.08 13.47 12.25
CA ILE A 85 2.74 14.08 13.41
C ILE A 85 4.23 14.18 13.11
N VAL A 86 4.78 15.37 13.31
CA VAL A 86 6.22 15.62 13.23
C VAL A 86 6.85 15.24 14.57
N VAL A 87 7.87 14.38 14.52
CA VAL A 87 8.45 13.74 15.71
C VAL A 87 9.96 13.88 15.81
N GLY A 88 10.57 14.57 14.86
CA GLY A 88 12.01 14.81 14.89
C GLY A 88 12.51 15.52 13.65
N LEU A 89 13.80 15.77 13.65
CA LEU A 89 14.53 16.48 12.62
C LEU A 89 15.87 15.78 12.38
N VAL A 90 16.30 15.75 11.12
CA VAL A 90 17.56 15.18 10.66
C VAL A 90 18.30 16.25 9.87
N GLY A 91 19.52 16.55 10.30
CA GLY A 91 20.44 17.40 9.57
C GLY A 91 21.35 16.58 8.66
N TYR A 92 21.51 17.00 7.41
CA TYR A 92 22.43 16.40 6.46
C TYR A 92 23.55 17.39 6.11
N ILE A 93 24.78 16.88 6.16
CA ILE A 93 25.97 17.58 5.70
C ILE A 93 26.36 17.07 4.32
N GLU A 94 26.77 17.99 3.45
CA GLU A 94 27.33 17.65 2.15
C GLU A 94 28.80 17.26 2.31
N THR A 95 29.15 16.09 1.79
CA THR A 95 30.52 15.59 1.76
C THR A 95 30.88 15.24 0.32
N PRO A 96 32.16 15.10 -0.04
CA PRO A 96 32.56 14.69 -1.39
C PRO A 96 31.95 13.35 -1.86
N ARG A 97 31.49 12.50 -0.91
CA ARG A 97 30.82 11.23 -1.20
C ARG A 97 29.29 11.34 -1.24
N GLY A 98 28.74 12.55 -1.11
CA GLY A 98 27.31 12.86 -1.07
C GLY A 98 26.82 13.30 0.32
N LEU A 99 25.49 13.28 0.49
CA LEU A 99 24.86 13.69 1.75
C LEU A 99 25.02 12.65 2.85
N ARG A 100 25.55 13.06 4.00
CA ARG A 100 25.67 12.24 5.21
C ARG A 100 24.79 12.81 6.31
N SER A 101 24.06 11.96 7.04
CA SER A 101 23.32 12.40 8.22
C SER A 101 24.29 12.82 9.33
N LEU A 102 24.19 14.05 9.81
CA LEU A 102 25.03 14.57 10.88
C LEU A 102 24.47 14.20 12.25
N THR A 103 23.23 14.61 12.52
CA THR A 103 22.52 14.38 13.79
C THR A 103 21.03 14.19 13.54
N THR A 104 20.35 13.54 14.49
CA THR A 104 18.91 13.36 14.47
C THR A 104 18.35 13.71 15.84
N VAL A 105 17.57 14.77 15.86
CA VAL A 105 16.84 15.24 17.04
C VAL A 105 15.45 14.62 17.01
N TRP A 106 15.00 14.04 18.11
CA TRP A 106 13.61 13.60 18.29
C TRP A 106 12.87 14.50 19.27
N ALA A 107 11.56 14.56 19.09
CA ALA A 107 10.63 15.15 20.05
C ALA A 107 10.59 14.35 21.37
N GLU A 108 10.05 14.97 22.41
CA GLU A 108 10.00 14.37 23.75
C GLU A 108 8.94 13.27 23.82
N HIS A 109 7.73 13.58 23.38
CA HIS A 109 6.57 12.71 23.45
C HIS A 109 6.32 11.99 22.12
N LEU A 110 6.75 10.74 22.07
CA LEU A 110 6.53 9.87 20.90
C LEU A 110 5.34 8.93 21.11
N SER A 111 4.42 8.94 20.15
CA SER A 111 3.25 8.07 20.13
C SER A 111 3.60 6.57 20.09
N ASP A 112 2.77 5.75 20.73
CA ASP A 112 2.93 4.29 20.71
C ASP A 112 2.87 3.70 19.30
N ASP A 113 2.09 4.31 18.39
CA ASP A 113 1.96 3.85 17.01
C ASP A 113 3.26 4.03 16.23
N LEU A 114 4.04 5.06 16.55
CA LEU A 114 5.40 5.23 16.07
C LEU A 114 6.37 4.27 16.75
N LYS A 115 6.31 4.12 18.08
CA LYS A 115 7.19 3.18 18.81
C LYS A 115 7.04 1.74 18.31
N ARG A 116 5.84 1.32 17.89
CA ARG A 116 5.58 0.05 17.18
C ARG A 116 6.44 -0.14 15.93
N ARG A 117 6.98 0.92 15.33
CA ARG A 117 7.88 0.83 14.18
C ARG A 117 9.17 0.07 14.51
N PHE A 118 9.68 0.24 15.73
CA PHE A 118 10.94 -0.31 16.20
C PHE A 118 10.81 -1.75 16.72
N TYR A 119 9.59 -2.29 16.75
CA TYR A 119 9.33 -3.68 17.15
C TYR A 119 8.73 -4.48 16.01
N LYS A 120 9.07 -5.78 15.94
CA LYS A 120 8.35 -6.75 15.12
C LYS A 120 7.03 -7.15 15.79
N ASN A 121 7.08 -7.47 17.08
CA ASN A 121 5.91 -7.76 17.91
C ASN A 121 5.87 -6.80 19.11
N TRP A 122 4.89 -5.90 19.12
CA TRP A 122 4.74 -4.88 20.17
C TRP A 122 4.31 -5.48 21.51
N TYR A 123 3.34 -6.39 21.51
CA TYR A 123 2.72 -6.91 22.73
C TYR A 123 3.61 -7.89 23.48
N LYS A 124 4.50 -8.60 22.77
CA LYS A 124 5.52 -9.47 23.38
C LYS A 124 6.80 -8.73 23.79
N SER A 125 6.87 -7.40 23.62
CA SER A 125 8.06 -6.61 23.92
C SER A 125 7.90 -5.84 25.23
N LYS A 126 9.04 -5.51 25.87
CA LYS A 126 9.07 -4.63 27.06
C LYS A 126 8.79 -3.14 26.75
N LYS A 127 8.57 -2.78 25.48
CA LYS A 127 8.23 -1.41 25.00
C LYS A 127 9.20 -0.30 25.48
N LYS A 128 10.49 -0.59 25.60
CA LYS A 128 11.54 0.33 26.08
C LYS A 128 12.09 1.32 25.02
N ALA A 129 11.48 1.41 23.84
CA ALA A 129 11.96 2.34 22.80
C ALA A 129 11.76 3.79 23.25
N PHE A 130 12.80 4.61 23.09
CA PHE A 130 12.85 6.04 23.45
C PHE A 130 12.70 6.39 24.93
N THR A 131 12.67 5.42 25.85
CA THR A 131 12.55 5.74 27.30
C THR A 131 13.75 6.52 27.83
N LYS A 132 14.97 6.16 27.42
CA LYS A 132 16.19 6.92 27.77
C LYS A 132 16.24 8.28 27.06
N TYR A 133 15.68 8.38 25.86
CA TYR A 133 15.71 9.62 25.09
C TYR A 133 14.76 10.66 25.70
N ALA A 134 13.56 10.25 26.11
CA ALA A 134 12.63 11.11 26.83
C ALA A 134 13.24 11.68 28.12
N LYS A 135 13.99 10.85 28.88
CA LYS A 135 14.71 11.33 30.07
C LYS A 135 15.72 12.44 29.79
N LYS A 136 16.38 12.43 28.62
CA LYS A 136 17.34 13.48 28.23
C LYS A 136 16.71 14.85 27.99
N HIS A 137 15.40 14.90 27.70
CA HIS A 137 14.67 16.17 27.60
C HIS A 137 14.44 16.77 29.00
N SER A 138 14.16 15.92 29.99
CA SER A 138 13.98 16.35 31.39
C SER A 138 15.30 16.63 32.11
N GLU A 139 16.38 15.92 31.78
CA GLU A 139 17.71 16.12 32.36
C GLU A 139 18.39 17.37 31.77
N ALA A 140 18.99 18.21 32.64
CA ALA A 140 19.75 19.41 32.26
C ALA A 140 19.01 20.38 31.31
N SER A 141 17.68 20.51 31.49
CA SER A 141 16.79 21.40 30.73
C SER A 141 16.87 21.24 29.20
N GLY A 142 17.16 20.02 28.71
CA GLY A 142 17.23 19.75 27.28
C GLY A 142 18.43 20.40 26.56
N SER A 143 19.44 20.89 27.29
CA SER A 143 20.66 21.51 26.74
C SER A 143 21.38 20.64 25.69
N SER A 144 21.29 19.31 25.82
CA SER A 144 21.82 18.39 24.82
C SER A 144 21.11 18.50 23.47
N ILE A 145 19.79 18.69 23.47
CA ILE A 145 18.97 18.83 22.27
C ILE A 145 19.17 20.19 21.62
N THR A 146 19.24 21.27 22.41
CA THR A 146 19.52 22.62 21.87
C THR A 146 20.89 22.65 21.19
N ARG A 147 21.91 22.03 21.80
CA ARG A 147 23.24 21.85 21.18
C ARG A 147 23.17 21.06 19.87
N GLU A 148 22.35 20.02 19.80
CA GLU A 148 22.16 19.26 18.56
C GLU A 148 21.46 20.08 17.47
N LEU A 149 20.48 20.92 17.82
CA LEU A 149 19.81 21.84 16.90
C LEU A 149 20.78 22.91 16.38
N GLU A 150 21.59 23.52 17.26
CA GLU A 150 22.64 24.48 16.89
C GLU A 150 23.68 23.85 15.96
N ARG A 151 24.08 22.60 16.24
CA ARG A 151 24.98 21.85 15.37
C ARG A 151 24.41 21.68 13.96
N ILE A 152 23.10 21.51 13.83
CA ILE A 152 22.43 21.41 12.53
C ILE A 152 22.43 22.78 11.84
N LYS A 153 22.08 23.85 12.55
CA LYS A 153 22.14 25.22 12.02
C LYS A 153 23.52 25.58 11.46
N LYS A 154 24.59 25.13 12.14
CA LYS A 154 25.98 25.45 11.77
C LYS A 154 26.54 24.65 10.59
N TYR A 155 26.28 23.35 10.53
CA TYR A 155 27.01 22.45 9.61
C TYR A 155 26.16 21.81 8.52
N CYS A 156 24.83 21.82 8.63
CA CYS A 156 23.98 21.10 7.68
C CYS A 156 23.57 21.99 6.50
N THR A 157 23.55 21.40 5.31
CA THR A 157 23.04 22.05 4.10
C THR A 157 21.57 21.70 3.85
N VAL A 158 21.16 20.48 4.22
CA VAL A 158 19.78 20.00 4.02
C VAL A 158 19.17 19.58 5.35
N VAL A 159 17.97 20.08 5.62
CA VAL A 159 17.19 19.76 6.82
C VAL A 159 15.97 18.93 6.43
N ARG A 160 15.73 17.83 7.15
CA ARG A 160 14.56 16.99 6.94
C ARG A 160 13.83 16.72 8.24
N VAL A 161 12.51 16.77 8.19
CA VAL A 161 11.66 16.41 9.32
C VAL A 161 11.31 14.93 9.27
N LEU A 162 11.29 14.28 10.43
CA LEU A 162 10.74 12.95 10.63
C LEU A 162 9.25 13.09 10.95
N ALA A 163 8.41 12.64 10.02
CA ALA A 163 6.96 12.67 10.16
C ALA A 163 6.39 11.25 10.11
N HIS A 164 5.37 10.98 10.93
CA HIS A 164 4.64 9.72 10.87
C HIS A 164 3.15 9.88 10.66
N THR A 165 2.55 8.92 9.97
CA THR A 165 1.09 8.86 9.78
C THR A 165 0.38 8.45 11.07
N GLN A 166 -0.83 8.97 11.29
CA GLN A 166 -1.77 8.50 12.31
C GLN A 166 -2.69 7.41 11.77
N ILE A 167 -2.20 6.17 11.70
CA ILE A 167 -2.92 5.10 10.99
C ILE A 167 -4.23 4.66 11.67
N ARG A 168 -4.37 4.84 12.99
CA ARG A 168 -5.61 4.51 13.72
C ARG A 168 -6.80 5.36 13.32
N LYS A 169 -6.55 6.56 12.77
CA LYS A 169 -7.61 7.43 12.26
C LYS A 169 -8.20 6.91 10.95
N THR A 170 -7.53 5.96 10.28
CA THR A 170 -7.99 5.34 9.03
C THR A 170 -8.72 4.03 9.31
N PRO A 171 -9.58 3.53 8.39
CA PRO A 171 -10.28 2.24 8.54
C PRO A 171 -9.35 1.01 8.37
N LEU A 172 -8.04 1.19 8.47
CA LEU A 172 -7.04 0.13 8.26
C LEU A 172 -6.81 -0.67 9.54
N LYS A 173 -6.70 -2.00 9.39
CA LYS A 173 -6.37 -2.90 10.52
C LYS A 173 -4.95 -2.71 11.06
N GLN A 174 -4.05 -2.10 10.28
CA GLN A 174 -2.66 -1.91 10.66
C GLN A 174 -2.55 -0.80 11.72
N LYS A 175 -1.93 -1.10 12.87
CA LYS A 175 -1.70 -0.13 13.98
C LYS A 175 -0.30 0.51 13.96
N LYS A 176 0.62 -0.03 13.17
CA LYS A 176 2.01 0.43 13.07
C LYS A 176 2.10 1.63 12.13
N ALA A 177 2.59 2.76 12.62
CA ALA A 177 2.73 3.96 11.81
C ALA A 177 3.79 3.82 10.71
N HIS A 178 3.65 4.62 9.66
CA HIS A 178 4.66 4.81 8.64
C HIS A 178 5.47 6.06 8.97
N LEU A 179 6.79 5.91 9.15
CA LEU A 179 7.72 7.01 9.47
C LEU A 179 8.52 7.40 8.23
N MET A 180 8.42 8.64 7.76
CA MET A 180 9.17 9.14 6.61
C MET A 180 9.99 10.38 6.99
N GLU A 181 11.03 10.62 6.21
CA GLU A 181 11.68 11.93 6.15
C GLU A 181 10.96 12.79 5.11
N VAL A 182 10.69 14.04 5.44
CA VAL A 182 10.19 15.09 4.55
C VAL A 182 11.23 16.19 4.52
N GLN A 183 11.71 16.56 3.34
CA GLN A 183 12.65 17.67 3.24
C GLN A 183 11.93 19.01 3.41
N ILE A 184 12.54 19.92 4.15
CA ILE A 184 12.10 21.31 4.26
C ILE A 184 12.88 22.11 3.21
N ASN A 185 12.14 22.87 2.40
CA ASN A 185 12.71 23.80 1.42
C ASN A 185 12.28 25.23 1.76
N GLY A 186 13.00 26.21 1.23
CA GLY A 186 12.76 27.64 1.48
C GLY A 186 13.55 28.21 2.64
N GLY A 187 13.85 29.51 2.60
CA GLY A 187 14.55 30.24 3.66
C GLY A 187 15.98 29.80 3.93
N SER A 188 16.56 30.37 4.99
CA SER A 188 17.87 30.01 5.51
C SER A 188 17.84 28.67 6.27
N VAL A 189 18.99 28.05 6.51
CA VAL A 189 19.07 26.80 7.29
C VAL A 189 18.56 27.00 8.73
N ALA A 190 18.82 28.17 9.32
CA ALA A 190 18.34 28.50 10.66
C ALA A 190 16.81 28.53 10.73
N GLU A 191 16.17 29.22 9.79
CA GLU A 191 14.71 29.27 9.66
C GLU A 191 14.10 27.88 9.45
N LYS A 192 14.74 27.02 8.64
CA LYS A 192 14.29 25.62 8.45
C LYS A 192 14.30 24.84 9.75
N VAL A 193 15.32 25.00 10.57
CA VAL A 193 15.43 24.32 11.87
C VAL A 193 14.38 24.84 12.84
N GLU A 194 14.17 26.15 12.90
CA GLU A 194 13.17 26.78 13.76
C GLU A 194 11.74 26.37 13.38
N PHE A 195 11.42 26.44 12.10
CA PHE A 195 10.16 25.94 11.55
C PHE A 195 9.92 24.48 11.92
N ALA A 196 10.93 23.62 11.77
CA ALA A 196 10.82 22.21 12.12
C ALA A 196 10.61 21.97 13.61
N SER A 197 11.37 22.67 14.47
CA SER A 197 11.21 22.57 15.92
C SER A 197 9.84 23.06 16.38
N GLY A 198 9.31 24.13 15.74
CA GLY A 198 7.98 24.64 16.01
C GLY A 198 6.86 23.67 15.64
N LEU A 199 7.12 22.71 14.75
CA LEU A 199 6.19 21.64 14.34
C LEU A 199 6.29 20.38 15.19
N PHE A 200 7.24 20.26 16.13
CA PHE A 200 7.36 19.06 16.96
C PHE A 200 6.05 18.76 17.71
N GLU A 201 5.63 17.49 17.63
CA GLU A 201 4.43 16.94 18.28
C GLU A 201 3.10 17.50 17.75
N LYS A 202 3.14 18.43 16.80
CA LYS A 202 1.96 19.02 16.18
C LYS A 202 1.49 18.22 14.97
N PRO A 203 0.17 18.18 14.73
CA PRO A 203 -0.38 17.62 13.50
C PRO A 203 -0.09 18.56 12.32
N VAL A 204 0.38 17.99 11.22
CA VAL A 204 0.51 18.64 9.92
C VAL A 204 -0.59 18.13 9.01
N GLU A 205 -1.47 19.03 8.64
CA GLU A 205 -2.59 18.80 7.73
C GLU A 205 -2.15 18.88 6.28
N VAL A 206 -2.90 18.23 5.40
CA VAL A 206 -2.55 18.16 3.99
C VAL A 206 -2.69 19.50 3.27
N ALA A 207 -3.65 20.33 3.70
CA ALA A 207 -3.91 21.67 3.17
C ALA A 207 -2.73 22.63 3.40
N SER A 208 -1.92 22.40 4.44
CA SER A 208 -0.70 23.19 4.69
C SER A 208 0.45 22.87 3.72
N ILE A 209 0.37 21.75 2.99
CA ILE A 209 1.43 21.25 2.10
C ILE A 209 1.04 21.47 0.64
N PHE A 210 -0.18 21.10 0.27
CA PHE A 210 -0.66 21.11 -1.11
C PHE A 210 -1.86 22.03 -1.25
N GLU A 211 -1.87 22.75 -2.37
CA GLU A 211 -2.97 23.62 -2.75
C GLU A 211 -3.88 22.93 -3.78
N GLN A 212 -5.11 23.43 -3.92
CA GLN A 212 -5.97 23.05 -5.04
C GLN A 212 -5.31 23.49 -6.37
N ASP A 213 -5.54 22.74 -7.45
CA ASP A 213 -4.97 22.95 -8.78
C ASP A 213 -3.45 22.77 -8.93
N GLU A 214 -2.74 22.49 -7.84
CA GLU A 214 -1.32 22.15 -7.90
C GLU A 214 -1.08 20.80 -8.61
N MET A 215 0.06 20.69 -9.28
CA MET A 215 0.55 19.44 -9.85
C MET A 215 1.48 18.74 -8.86
N ILE A 216 1.13 17.50 -8.52
CA ILE A 216 1.87 16.69 -7.55
C ILE A 216 2.42 15.41 -8.18
N ASP A 217 3.40 14.83 -7.50
CA ASP A 217 3.95 13.54 -7.82
C ASP A 217 3.51 12.49 -6.79
N VAL A 218 3.14 11.33 -7.30
CA VAL A 218 2.56 10.25 -6.50
C VAL A 218 3.49 9.04 -6.53
N ILE A 219 4.12 8.77 -5.39
CA ILE A 219 5.13 7.73 -5.25
C ILE A 219 4.54 6.56 -4.46
N ALA A 220 4.42 5.40 -5.10
CA ALA A 220 3.89 4.21 -4.45
C ALA A 220 4.47 2.92 -5.05
N VAL A 221 4.11 1.80 -4.42
CA VAL A 221 4.40 0.47 -4.94
C VAL A 221 3.22 -0.02 -5.76
N THR A 222 3.45 -0.54 -6.96
CA THR A 222 2.38 -1.06 -7.85
C THR A 222 1.72 -2.32 -7.29
N LYS A 223 0.51 -2.64 -7.76
CA LYS A 223 -0.15 -3.92 -7.44
C LYS A 223 0.77 -5.08 -7.83
N GLY A 224 0.97 -6.05 -6.93
CA GLY A 224 1.70 -7.27 -7.23
C GLY A 224 0.85 -8.20 -8.09
N LYS A 225 1.44 -8.78 -9.13
CA LYS A 225 0.82 -9.81 -9.97
C LYS A 225 1.53 -11.18 -9.90
N GLY A 226 2.62 -11.26 -9.13
CA GLY A 226 3.37 -12.49 -8.92
C GLY A 226 4.29 -12.81 -10.10
N PHE A 227 4.57 -14.09 -10.31
CA PHE A 227 5.33 -14.56 -11.46
C PHE A 227 4.46 -14.47 -12.72
N SER A 228 4.98 -13.83 -13.77
CA SER A 228 4.28 -13.63 -15.03
C SER A 228 5.13 -14.05 -16.22
N GLY A 229 4.47 -14.66 -17.21
CA GLY A 229 5.08 -15.00 -18.50
C GLY A 229 5.43 -13.75 -19.32
N VAL A 230 6.26 -13.94 -20.36
CA VAL A 230 6.78 -12.85 -21.21
C VAL A 230 5.70 -12.00 -21.87
N THR A 231 4.56 -12.60 -22.24
CA THR A 231 3.46 -11.88 -22.90
C THR A 231 2.81 -10.87 -21.96
N SER A 232 2.40 -11.30 -20.75
CA SER A 232 1.77 -10.38 -19.78
C SER A 232 2.78 -9.39 -19.19
N ARG A 233 4.03 -9.83 -18.96
CA ARG A 233 5.06 -9.01 -18.31
C ARG A 233 5.58 -7.91 -19.24
N TRP A 234 5.83 -8.22 -20.51
CA TRP A 234 6.49 -7.32 -21.46
C TRP A 234 5.61 -6.85 -22.62
N GLY A 235 4.40 -7.41 -22.79
CA GLY A 235 3.54 -7.10 -23.93
C GLY A 235 4.05 -7.69 -25.25
N THR A 236 4.80 -8.79 -25.19
CA THR A 236 5.32 -9.46 -26.41
C THR A 236 4.17 -10.05 -27.23
N LYS A 237 4.28 -9.99 -28.56
CA LYS A 237 3.31 -10.62 -29.46
C LYS A 237 3.29 -12.14 -29.24
N LYS A 238 2.09 -12.73 -29.18
CA LYS A 238 1.91 -14.18 -29.10
C LYS A 238 2.37 -14.82 -30.42
N LEU A 239 2.94 -16.01 -30.35
CA LEU A 239 3.30 -16.78 -31.54
C LEU A 239 2.03 -17.37 -32.21
N PRO A 240 2.12 -17.81 -33.47
CA PRO A 240 1.00 -18.44 -34.17
C PRO A 240 0.39 -19.60 -33.39
N ARG A 241 -0.92 -19.81 -33.52
CA ARG A 241 -1.67 -20.83 -32.77
C ARG A 241 -1.07 -22.24 -32.92
N LYS A 242 -0.53 -22.57 -34.09
CA LYS A 242 0.06 -23.88 -34.42
C LYS A 242 1.48 -24.09 -33.88
N THR A 243 2.01 -23.17 -33.07
CA THR A 243 3.38 -23.29 -32.54
C THR A 243 3.48 -24.43 -31.53
N HIS A 244 4.40 -25.36 -31.77
CA HIS A 244 4.70 -26.44 -30.84
C HIS A 244 5.36 -25.92 -29.54
N LYS A 245 5.07 -26.59 -28.40
CA LYS A 245 5.55 -26.21 -27.06
C LYS A 245 5.12 -24.79 -26.63
N GLY A 246 3.91 -24.38 -27.02
CA GLY A 246 3.24 -23.19 -26.52
C GLY A 246 3.51 -21.89 -27.27
N LEU A 247 2.53 -20.97 -27.20
CA LEU A 247 2.49 -19.73 -27.97
C LEU A 247 2.86 -18.46 -27.18
N ARG A 248 2.87 -18.51 -25.84
CA ARG A 248 3.11 -17.36 -24.94
C ARG A 248 4.60 -17.27 -24.54
N LYS A 249 5.48 -17.35 -25.53
CA LYS A 249 6.94 -17.31 -25.37
C LYS A 249 7.56 -16.35 -26.39
N VAL A 250 8.80 -15.97 -26.15
CA VAL A 250 9.63 -15.30 -27.16
C VAL A 250 10.27 -16.40 -28.00
N ALA A 251 10.20 -16.28 -29.33
CA ALA A 251 10.75 -17.30 -30.24
C ALA A 251 12.29 -17.31 -30.23
N CYS A 252 12.91 -16.15 -30.50
CA CYS A 252 14.36 -16.00 -30.52
C CYS A 252 14.83 -15.21 -29.28
N ILE A 253 15.70 -15.81 -28.46
CA ILE A 253 16.22 -15.20 -27.22
C ILE A 253 17.58 -14.50 -27.41
N GLY A 254 18.14 -14.53 -28.61
CA GLY A 254 19.44 -13.95 -28.96
C GLY A 254 19.97 -14.54 -30.26
N ALA A 255 20.92 -13.85 -30.89
CA ALA A 255 21.73 -14.43 -31.96
C ALA A 255 22.73 -15.44 -31.38
N TRP A 256 23.46 -16.16 -32.24
CA TRP A 256 24.55 -17.05 -31.80
C TRP A 256 25.64 -16.26 -31.06
N HIS A 257 26.11 -15.18 -31.67
CA HIS A 257 27.11 -14.28 -31.10
C HIS A 257 26.43 -12.97 -30.69
N PRO A 258 26.55 -12.52 -29.42
CA PRO A 258 27.34 -13.08 -28.32
C PRO A 258 26.72 -14.34 -27.68
N SER A 259 27.56 -15.23 -27.12
CA SER A 259 27.20 -16.54 -26.56
C SER A 259 26.50 -16.49 -25.19
N HIS A 260 25.71 -15.44 -24.94
CA HIS A 260 24.89 -15.31 -23.74
C HIS A 260 23.60 -14.54 -24.05
N VAL A 261 22.56 -14.80 -23.26
CA VAL A 261 21.30 -14.07 -23.41
C VAL A 261 21.47 -12.66 -22.83
N GLN A 262 21.29 -11.64 -23.67
CA GLN A 262 21.35 -10.26 -23.23
C GLN A 262 20.24 -9.95 -22.22
N TRP A 263 20.57 -9.13 -21.21
CA TRP A 263 19.64 -8.66 -20.19
C TRP A 263 18.47 -7.83 -20.75
N THR A 264 18.62 -7.32 -21.98
CA THR A 264 17.63 -6.54 -22.72
C THR A 264 16.47 -7.39 -23.23
N VAL A 265 16.66 -8.70 -23.34
CA VAL A 265 15.70 -9.67 -23.87
C VAL A 265 14.57 -9.90 -22.87
N ALA A 266 13.34 -9.85 -23.37
CA ALA A 266 12.15 -10.06 -22.54
C ALA A 266 12.10 -11.51 -21.99
N ARG A 267 12.19 -11.65 -20.67
CA ARG A 267 12.07 -12.94 -19.96
C ARG A 267 10.90 -12.96 -18.98
N ALA A 268 10.42 -14.15 -18.63
CA ALA A 268 9.42 -14.34 -17.58
C ALA A 268 10.00 -13.97 -16.21
N GLY A 269 9.14 -13.72 -15.23
CA GLY A 269 9.55 -13.36 -13.87
C GLY A 269 8.53 -12.50 -13.15
N GLN A 270 8.95 -11.84 -12.07
CA GLN A 270 8.09 -10.96 -11.29
C GLN A 270 7.44 -9.86 -12.16
N ASP A 271 6.12 -9.72 -12.06
CA ASP A 271 5.35 -8.56 -12.53
C ASP A 271 4.61 -7.89 -11.38
N GLY A 272 4.65 -6.56 -11.37
CA GLY A 272 4.07 -5.74 -10.31
C GLY A 272 4.84 -5.79 -8.99
N TYR A 273 4.34 -5.05 -8.01
CA TYR A 273 5.03 -4.77 -6.75
C TYR A 273 6.36 -4.03 -6.96
N HIS A 274 6.39 -3.11 -7.92
CA HIS A 274 7.55 -2.26 -8.19
C HIS A 274 7.33 -0.86 -7.60
N HIS A 275 8.40 -0.20 -7.17
CA HIS A 275 8.36 1.21 -6.80
C HIS A 275 8.22 2.06 -8.08
N ARG A 276 7.27 3.00 -8.08
CA ARG A 276 7.02 3.93 -9.18
C ARG A 276 6.78 5.33 -8.62
N THR A 277 7.36 6.30 -9.31
CA THR A 277 6.99 7.71 -9.22
C THR A 277 6.08 7.97 -10.41
N SER A 278 4.81 8.25 -10.15
CA SER A 278 3.87 8.71 -11.16
C SER A 278 3.83 10.22 -11.06
N CYS A 279 4.30 10.91 -12.10
CA CYS A 279 4.47 12.36 -12.05
C CYS A 279 3.25 13.10 -12.60
N ASN A 280 3.16 14.39 -12.29
CA ASN A 280 2.25 15.34 -12.95
C ASN A 280 0.76 14.98 -12.77
N HIS A 281 0.39 14.65 -11.56
CA HIS A 281 -0.98 14.42 -11.16
C HIS A 281 -1.60 15.73 -10.65
N LYS A 282 -2.68 16.19 -11.28
CA LYS A 282 -3.36 17.41 -10.85
C LYS A 282 -4.24 17.16 -9.62
N VAL A 283 -4.16 18.03 -8.63
CA VAL A 283 -5.07 18.06 -7.49
C VAL A 283 -6.35 18.80 -7.89
N TYR A 284 -7.49 18.12 -7.79
CA TYR A 284 -8.79 18.73 -8.11
C TYR A 284 -9.51 19.26 -6.87
N ARG A 285 -9.25 18.65 -5.72
CA ARG A 285 -9.81 19.12 -4.45
C ARG A 285 -8.94 18.62 -3.31
N VAL A 286 -8.72 19.50 -2.35
CA VAL A 286 -8.24 19.15 -1.01
C VAL A 286 -9.45 19.28 -0.09
N GLY A 287 -10.03 18.15 0.32
CA GLY A 287 -11.26 18.13 1.10
C GLY A 287 -10.98 17.90 2.58
N SER A 288 -11.63 18.67 3.44
CA SER A 288 -11.61 18.45 4.89
C SER A 288 -12.47 17.25 5.27
N GLY A 289 -11.97 16.41 6.18
CA GLY A 289 -12.73 15.27 6.70
C GLY A 289 -13.91 15.67 7.59
N ALA A 290 -13.84 16.86 8.20
CA ALA A 290 -14.87 17.36 9.11
C ALA A 290 -16.10 17.96 8.40
N ASP A 291 -15.93 18.35 7.13
CA ASP A 291 -17.00 18.96 6.34
C ASP A 291 -17.96 17.89 5.78
N GLU A 292 -19.23 17.94 6.20
CA GLU A 292 -20.31 17.08 5.71
C GLU A 292 -20.63 17.32 4.22
N GLY A 293 -20.26 18.49 3.70
CA GLY A 293 -20.41 18.90 2.32
C GLY A 293 -19.18 18.65 1.44
N ASN A 294 -18.15 17.93 1.90
CA ASN A 294 -16.84 17.90 1.24
C ASN A 294 -16.81 17.36 -0.21
N ALA A 295 -17.84 16.66 -0.67
CA ALA A 295 -18.01 16.22 -2.06
C ALA A 295 -19.17 16.91 -2.80
N SER A 296 -19.77 17.92 -2.19
CA SER A 296 -20.77 18.79 -2.82
C SER A 296 -20.08 19.85 -3.66
N THR A 297 -20.79 20.36 -4.65
CA THR A 297 -20.37 21.47 -5.50
C THR A 297 -21.41 22.57 -5.42
N GLU A 298 -21.13 23.76 -5.96
CA GLU A 298 -22.09 24.87 -6.00
C GLU A 298 -23.37 24.53 -6.78
N PHE A 299 -23.28 23.55 -7.68
CA PHE A 299 -24.41 23.06 -8.48
C PHE A 299 -25.20 21.95 -7.79
N ASP A 300 -24.66 21.32 -6.74
CA ASP A 300 -25.34 20.26 -6.02
C ASP A 300 -26.26 20.86 -4.94
N VAL A 301 -27.57 20.58 -5.03
CA VAL A 301 -28.55 21.02 -4.02
C VAL A 301 -28.38 20.30 -2.68
N SER A 302 -28.01 19.02 -2.72
CA SER A 302 -27.86 18.15 -1.54
C SER A 302 -26.41 18.07 -1.07
N LYS A 303 -26.20 18.20 0.24
CA LYS A 303 -24.89 17.93 0.86
C LYS A 303 -24.54 16.45 0.73
N LYS A 304 -23.35 16.16 0.23
CA LYS A 304 -22.81 14.80 0.09
C LYS A 304 -21.34 14.76 0.51
N THR A 305 -20.97 13.64 1.14
CA THR A 305 -19.59 13.33 1.51
C THR A 305 -18.91 12.52 0.42
N ILE A 306 -17.58 12.54 0.37
CA ILE A 306 -16.80 11.83 -0.66
C ILE A 306 -16.92 10.30 -0.59
N THR A 307 -17.39 9.79 0.55
CA THR A 307 -17.61 8.36 0.73
C THR A 307 -18.82 7.92 -0.09
N PRO A 308 -18.67 7.05 -1.10
CA PRO A 308 -19.79 6.61 -1.91
C PRO A 308 -20.77 5.79 -1.08
N MET A 309 -22.01 5.64 -1.56
CA MET A 309 -23.01 4.79 -0.90
C MET A 309 -22.47 3.36 -0.67
N GLY A 310 -22.53 2.89 0.58
CA GLY A 310 -21.95 1.59 0.98
C GLY A 310 -20.43 1.60 1.20
N GLY A 311 -19.79 2.76 1.13
CA GLY A 311 -18.36 2.95 1.34
C GLY A 311 -17.51 2.57 0.13
N PHE A 312 -16.24 2.98 0.15
CA PHE A 312 -15.31 2.56 -0.90
C PHE A 312 -15.06 1.05 -0.80
N VAL A 313 -15.36 0.32 -1.88
CA VAL A 313 -15.24 -1.15 -1.94
C VAL A 313 -13.86 -1.61 -1.46
N ARG A 314 -13.83 -2.45 -0.41
CA ARG A 314 -12.62 -2.98 0.25
C ARG A 314 -11.74 -1.95 0.96
N TYR A 315 -12.14 -0.69 1.06
CA TYR A 315 -11.50 0.33 1.87
C TYR A 315 -12.31 0.62 3.13
N GLY A 316 -13.56 1.08 2.96
CA GLY A 316 -14.42 1.59 4.01
C GLY A 316 -14.79 3.05 3.75
N GLU A 317 -15.17 3.76 4.81
CA GLU A 317 -15.47 5.18 4.81
C GLU A 317 -14.19 6.02 4.87
N VAL A 318 -14.21 7.20 4.25
CA VAL A 318 -13.15 8.21 4.37
C VAL A 318 -13.63 9.24 5.39
N LYS A 319 -12.92 9.35 6.52
CA LYS A 319 -13.30 10.23 7.64
C LYS A 319 -12.31 11.37 7.87
N ASN A 320 -11.09 11.22 7.37
CA ASN A 320 -10.07 12.25 7.45
C ASN A 320 -10.04 13.07 6.17
N ASP A 321 -9.22 14.11 6.19
CA ASP A 321 -8.91 14.91 5.01
C ASP A 321 -8.46 14.02 3.86
N PHE A 322 -8.71 14.47 2.65
CA PHE A 322 -8.35 13.72 1.45
C PHE A 322 -7.89 14.64 0.33
N ILE A 323 -7.08 14.09 -0.55
CA ILE A 323 -6.74 14.68 -1.84
C ILE A 323 -7.47 13.91 -2.92
N MET A 324 -8.18 14.64 -3.78
CA MET A 324 -8.71 14.14 -5.03
C MET A 324 -7.75 14.45 -6.17
N VAL A 325 -7.27 13.40 -6.84
CA VAL A 325 -6.24 13.50 -7.86
C VAL A 325 -6.78 13.05 -9.22
N LYS A 326 -6.43 13.77 -10.29
CA LYS A 326 -6.73 13.39 -11.67
C LYS A 326 -6.17 12.02 -12.02
N GLY A 327 -7.04 11.17 -12.57
CA GLY A 327 -6.70 9.88 -13.14
C GLY A 327 -6.40 8.80 -12.11
N SER A 328 -5.68 7.77 -12.55
CA SER A 328 -5.32 6.63 -11.70
C SER A 328 -3.92 6.80 -11.12
N VAL A 329 -3.77 6.47 -9.84
CA VAL A 329 -2.47 6.44 -9.15
C VAL A 329 -1.95 5.01 -8.93
N PRO A 330 -0.62 4.79 -8.81
CA PRO A 330 -0.06 3.46 -8.63
C PRO A 330 -0.51 2.78 -7.33
N GLY A 331 -0.77 1.47 -7.41
CA GLY A 331 -1.06 0.64 -6.23
C GLY A 331 -2.53 0.24 -6.06
N VAL A 332 -2.75 -0.65 -5.09
CA VAL A 332 -4.09 -1.12 -4.69
C VAL A 332 -4.71 -0.19 -3.65
N LYS A 333 -6.00 -0.34 -3.41
CA LYS A 333 -6.69 0.28 -2.27
C LYS A 333 -5.98 -0.07 -0.96
N LYS A 334 -6.06 0.80 0.07
CA LYS A 334 -5.35 0.69 1.36
C LYS A 334 -3.83 0.85 1.30
N ARG A 335 -3.24 1.06 0.12
CA ARG A 335 -1.80 1.22 -0.02
C ARG A 335 -1.38 2.60 0.45
N VAL A 336 -0.32 2.65 1.27
CA VAL A 336 0.36 3.90 1.59
C VAL A 336 1.06 4.46 0.35
N MET A 337 0.89 5.75 0.14
CA MET A 337 1.40 6.51 -0.98
C MET A 337 2.09 7.74 -0.42
N THR A 338 3.21 8.11 -1.00
CA THR A 338 3.89 9.36 -0.66
C THR A 338 3.58 10.35 -1.76
N LEU A 339 2.92 11.45 -1.39
CA LEU A 339 2.63 12.57 -2.26
C LEU A 339 3.76 13.57 -2.07
N ARG A 340 4.35 14.04 -3.16
CA ARG A 340 5.46 14.99 -3.16
C ARG A 340 5.08 16.14 -4.08
N LYS A 341 5.50 17.37 -3.77
CA LYS A 341 5.45 18.46 -4.75
C LYS A 341 6.21 18.08 -6.02
N SER A 342 5.82 18.67 -7.15
CA SER A 342 6.49 18.41 -8.41
C SER A 342 7.98 18.79 -8.33
N MET A 343 8.81 18.04 -9.06
CA MET A 343 10.23 18.39 -9.23
C MET A 343 10.43 19.60 -10.14
N TRP A 344 9.43 19.90 -10.97
CA TRP A 344 9.52 20.90 -12.03
C TRP A 344 8.45 21.96 -11.83
N VAL A 345 8.79 23.20 -12.15
CA VAL A 345 7.79 24.27 -12.27
C VAL A 345 7.01 24.02 -13.54
N HIS A 346 5.70 23.82 -13.42
CA HIS A 346 4.84 23.58 -14.57
C HIS A 346 4.33 24.89 -15.16
N THR A 347 4.64 25.13 -16.43
CA THR A 347 4.21 26.32 -17.18
C THR A 347 3.13 26.02 -18.23
N SER A 348 2.86 24.73 -18.48
CA SER A 348 1.87 24.34 -19.49
C SER A 348 0.46 24.79 -19.10
N ARG A 349 -0.34 25.25 -20.07
CA ARG A 349 -1.75 25.68 -19.84
C ARG A 349 -2.58 24.62 -19.12
N LYS A 350 -2.40 23.34 -19.45
CA LYS A 350 -3.07 22.21 -18.77
C LYS A 350 -2.75 22.10 -17.27
N ALA A 351 -1.52 22.45 -16.90
CA ALA A 351 -1.11 22.44 -15.49
C ALA A 351 -1.69 23.64 -14.75
N LEU A 352 -1.62 24.84 -15.34
CA LEU A 352 -2.05 26.11 -14.74
C LEU A 352 -3.57 26.37 -14.77
N GLU A 353 -4.33 25.53 -15.48
CA GLU A 353 -5.80 25.60 -15.55
C GLU A 353 -6.43 25.61 -14.14
N LYS A 354 -7.39 26.47 -13.85
CA LYS A 354 -8.14 26.38 -12.59
C LYS A 354 -9.24 25.33 -12.75
N VAL A 355 -9.48 24.51 -11.73
CA VAL A 355 -10.46 23.42 -11.82
C VAL A 355 -11.67 23.71 -10.94
N ASP A 356 -12.77 24.02 -11.61
CA ASP A 356 -14.08 24.14 -11.00
C ASP A 356 -14.88 22.85 -11.23
N LEU A 357 -15.27 22.20 -10.13
CA LEU A 357 -16.00 20.93 -10.18
C LEU A 357 -17.51 21.20 -10.20
N LYS A 358 -18.21 20.63 -11.18
CA LYS A 358 -19.67 20.69 -11.31
C LYS A 358 -20.38 19.51 -10.63
N TRP A 359 -19.71 18.37 -10.57
CA TRP A 359 -20.29 17.17 -9.96
C TRP A 359 -19.21 16.20 -9.53
N ILE A 360 -19.46 15.54 -8.41
CA ILE A 360 -18.66 14.43 -7.90
C ILE A 360 -19.59 13.24 -7.69
N ASP A 361 -19.23 12.09 -8.28
CA ASP A 361 -20.04 10.88 -8.20
C ASP A 361 -19.89 10.18 -6.84
N THR A 362 -20.93 10.22 -6.02
CA THR A 362 -21.03 9.52 -4.71
C THR A 362 -21.89 8.27 -4.78
N SER A 363 -22.26 7.82 -5.98
CA SER A 363 -22.99 6.56 -6.16
C SER A 363 -22.22 5.34 -5.68
N SER A 364 -22.96 4.27 -5.35
CA SER A 364 -22.35 2.99 -4.95
C SER A 364 -21.39 2.48 -6.01
N LYS A 365 -20.15 2.20 -5.58
CA LYS A 365 -19.13 1.55 -6.42
C LYS A 365 -19.12 0.03 -6.26
N PHE A 366 -20.07 -0.52 -5.50
CA PHE A 366 -20.34 -1.95 -5.39
C PHE A 366 -21.56 -2.29 -6.26
N GLY A 367 -21.30 -2.80 -7.46
CA GLY A 367 -22.33 -2.94 -8.50
C GLY A 367 -22.48 -1.66 -9.33
N HIS A 368 -23.67 -1.43 -9.87
CA HIS A 368 -24.03 -0.23 -10.61
C HIS A 368 -24.89 0.68 -9.71
N GLY A 369 -24.30 1.77 -9.23
CA GLY A 369 -25.01 2.73 -8.37
C GLY A 369 -25.90 3.66 -9.18
N ALA A 370 -27.21 3.60 -8.94
CA ALA A 370 -28.20 4.51 -9.54
C ALA A 370 -28.42 5.81 -8.76
N TYR A 371 -28.17 5.80 -7.45
CA TYR A 371 -28.46 6.92 -6.54
C TYR A 371 -27.16 7.52 -5.99
N GLN A 372 -27.16 8.82 -5.75
CA GLN A 372 -26.03 9.57 -5.17
C GLN A 372 -26.10 9.59 -3.64
N THR A 373 -27.30 9.66 -3.07
CA THR A 373 -27.51 9.73 -1.62
C THR A 373 -28.49 8.67 -1.10
N PRO A 374 -28.40 8.29 0.19
CA PRO A 374 -29.41 7.43 0.82
C PRO A 374 -30.82 8.04 0.80
N ALA A 375 -30.93 9.37 0.90
CA ALA A 375 -32.20 10.09 0.85
C ALA A 375 -32.87 9.96 -0.52
N GLU A 376 -32.12 10.18 -1.60
CA GLU A 376 -32.59 9.98 -2.98
C GLU A 376 -33.09 8.55 -3.21
N LYS A 377 -32.32 7.55 -2.75
CA LYS A 377 -32.73 6.14 -2.84
C LYS A 377 -34.04 5.87 -2.08
N ARG A 378 -34.22 6.48 -0.89
CA ARG A 378 -35.43 6.31 -0.08
C ARG A 378 -36.62 6.99 -0.73
N ALA A 379 -36.43 8.19 -1.29
CA ALA A 379 -37.47 8.89 -2.04
C ALA A 379 -37.92 8.11 -3.28
N PHE A 380 -36.99 7.51 -4.02
CA PHE A 380 -37.32 6.72 -5.21
C PHE A 380 -38.02 5.39 -4.87
N LEU A 381 -37.52 4.64 -3.88
CA LEU A 381 -38.06 3.32 -3.55
C LEU A 381 -39.33 3.36 -2.69
N GLY A 382 -39.62 4.51 -2.06
CA GLY A 382 -40.73 4.65 -1.13
C GLY A 382 -40.58 3.79 0.13
N THR A 383 -41.70 3.45 0.74
CA THR A 383 -41.77 2.59 1.93
C THR A 383 -41.59 1.12 1.54
N LEU A 384 -40.55 0.49 2.07
CA LEU A 384 -40.31 -0.94 1.83
C LEU A 384 -40.85 -1.78 3.00
N LYS A 385 -41.09 -3.07 2.76
CA LYS A 385 -41.55 -4.02 3.79
C LYS A 385 -40.74 -3.97 5.09
N LYS A 386 -39.42 -3.81 4.99
CA LYS A 386 -38.51 -3.71 6.15
C LYS A 386 -38.72 -2.44 6.98
N ASP A 387 -39.18 -1.35 6.36
CA ASP A 387 -39.42 -0.09 7.05
C ASP A 387 -40.70 -0.16 7.87
N LEU A 388 -41.72 -0.91 7.41
CA LEU A 388 -42.96 -1.17 8.15
C LEU A 388 -42.72 -1.97 9.43
N VAL A 389 -41.84 -2.96 9.39
CA VAL A 389 -41.48 -3.78 10.57
C VAL A 389 -40.78 -2.94 11.64
N GLN A 390 -39.93 -1.99 11.24
CA GLN A 390 -39.30 -1.07 12.19
C GLN A 390 -40.30 -0.14 12.86
N GLN A 391 -41.37 0.27 12.17
CA GLN A 391 -42.43 1.11 12.74
C GLN A 391 -43.27 0.36 13.78
N SER A 392 -43.55 -0.94 13.57
CA SER A 392 -44.31 -1.76 14.54
C SER A 392 -43.54 -2.12 15.82
N CYS A 393 -42.22 -2.04 15.82
CA CYS A 393 -41.39 -2.31 17.01
C CYS A 393 -41.18 -1.08 17.91
N VAL A 394 -41.65 0.11 17.49
CA VAL A 394 -41.66 1.33 18.31
C VAL A 394 -43.04 1.45 18.96
N ILE A 395 -43.34 0.58 19.92
CA ILE A 395 -44.41 0.85 20.88
C ILE A 395 -43.80 1.82 21.90
N PRO A 396 -44.35 3.03 22.12
CA PRO A 396 -43.87 3.92 23.17
C PRO A 396 -44.12 3.24 24.52
N HIS A 397 -43.04 2.90 25.25
CA HIS A 397 -43.20 2.62 26.67
C HIS A 397 -43.77 3.88 27.34
N PRO A 398 -44.85 3.78 28.13
CA PRO A 398 -45.37 4.94 28.84
C PRO A 398 -44.28 5.50 29.78
N PRO A 399 -44.23 6.83 29.97
CA PRO A 399 -43.29 7.43 30.90
C PRO A 399 -43.54 6.84 32.29
N ARG A 400 -42.46 6.36 32.93
CA ARG A 400 -42.50 5.90 34.32
C ARG A 400 -43.00 7.08 35.18
N PRO A 401 -44.06 6.94 35.98
CA PRO A 401 -44.58 8.05 36.78
C PRO A 401 -43.51 8.54 37.77
N PRO A 402 -43.45 9.85 38.06
CA PRO A 402 -42.49 10.41 39.00
C PRO A 402 -42.73 9.81 40.39
N LEU A 403 -41.64 9.39 41.05
CA LEU A 403 -41.65 9.01 42.46
C LEU A 403 -42.20 10.17 43.28
N THR A 404 -43.41 10.02 43.78
CA THR A 404 -44.01 10.91 44.77
C THR A 404 -43.17 10.87 46.03
N GLN A 405 -42.61 12.03 46.38
CA GLN A 405 -41.92 12.24 47.66
C GLN A 405 -42.94 12.08 48.78
N HIS A 406 -42.86 10.97 49.50
CA HIS A 406 -43.56 10.83 50.77
C HIS A 406 -42.99 11.86 51.76
N LYS A 407 -43.85 12.81 52.15
CA LYS A 407 -43.66 13.73 53.26
C LYS A 407 -43.42 12.92 54.54
N PRO A 408 -42.32 13.14 55.28
CA PRO A 408 -42.09 12.47 56.56
C PRO A 408 -43.05 13.04 57.62
N PRO A 409 -43.66 12.19 58.48
CA PRO A 409 -44.36 12.68 59.66
C PRO A 409 -43.37 13.20 60.71
N SER A 410 -43.77 14.26 61.38
CA SER A 410 -43.09 14.97 62.46
C SER A 410 -42.92 14.13 63.73
N GLN A 411 -41.71 14.21 64.30
CA GLN A 411 -41.16 13.91 65.64
C GLN A 411 -42.13 13.64 66.84
N PRO A 412 -41.70 12.86 67.86
CA PRO A 412 -40.93 13.45 68.98
C PRO A 412 -39.73 12.63 69.53
N GLN A 413 -38.66 13.39 69.78
CA GLN A 413 -37.75 13.44 70.94
C GLN A 413 -37.34 12.16 71.71
N MET A 414 -36.03 11.95 71.85
CA MET A 414 -35.24 12.05 73.11
C MET A 414 -33.97 11.18 73.08
N GLY A 415 -32.88 11.72 73.64
CA GLY A 415 -31.79 10.95 74.27
C GLY A 415 -30.75 10.39 73.30
N ALA A 416 -29.63 11.07 73.03
CA ALA A 416 -28.44 11.19 73.88
C ALA A 416 -27.59 9.90 73.95
N ILE A 417 -26.27 10.16 74.01
CA ILE A 417 -25.20 9.31 74.55
C ILE A 417 -24.42 8.48 73.53
N LEU A 418 -23.24 9.03 73.22
CA LEU A 418 -21.89 8.42 73.31
C LEU A 418 -21.74 6.99 72.75
N SER A 419 -20.75 6.60 71.97
CA SER A 419 -19.41 7.06 71.62
C SER A 419 -18.62 5.76 71.41
N LEU A 420 -17.48 5.89 70.74
CA LEU A 420 -16.29 5.08 71.00
C LEU A 420 -16.15 3.68 70.37
N PHE A 421 -14.91 3.48 69.89
CA PHE A 421 -14.23 2.24 69.51
C PHE A 421 -14.66 1.62 68.18
N HIS A 422 -14.01 1.92 67.04
CA HIS A 422 -12.59 1.82 66.71
C HIS A 422 -12.02 0.38 66.80
N THR A 423 -11.66 -0.09 65.60
CA THR A 423 -10.45 -0.86 65.27
C THR A 423 -10.42 -2.40 65.41
N VAL A 424 -9.90 -3.00 64.34
CA VAL A 424 -8.79 -4.00 64.30
C VAL A 424 -9.09 -5.42 63.78
N ARG A 425 -8.21 -5.78 62.83
CA ARG A 425 -7.63 -7.11 62.48
C ARG A 425 -8.26 -7.96 61.37
N ASN A 426 -7.59 -7.88 60.21
CA ASN A 426 -6.81 -8.97 59.57
C ASN A 426 -7.15 -10.43 59.92
N ARG A 427 -7.36 -11.26 58.89
CA ARG A 427 -6.57 -12.48 58.61
C ARG A 427 -6.97 -13.13 57.27
N HIS A 428 -5.96 -13.49 56.48
CA HIS A 428 -6.06 -14.47 55.39
C HIS A 428 -6.38 -15.88 55.94
N PRO A 429 -6.90 -16.80 55.11
CA PRO A 429 -6.03 -17.88 54.62
C PRO A 429 -6.26 -18.33 53.16
N LYS A 430 -5.23 -18.98 52.60
CA LYS A 430 -5.24 -19.76 51.35
C LYS A 430 -5.91 -21.13 51.58
N GLN A 431 -6.63 -21.67 50.60
CA GLN A 431 -6.26 -22.85 49.78
C GLN A 431 -7.47 -23.51 49.05
N ARG A 432 -7.24 -23.80 47.75
CA ARG A 432 -7.68 -24.94 46.91
C ARG A 432 -9.16 -25.34 46.83
N THR A 433 -9.72 -25.38 45.61
CA THR A 433 -10.00 -26.60 44.81
C THR A 433 -10.60 -26.23 43.44
N ALA A 434 -10.55 -27.17 42.49
CA ALA A 434 -10.72 -27.01 41.03
C ALA A 434 -12.14 -26.67 40.54
N PRO A 435 -12.31 -26.06 39.34
CA PRO A 435 -13.62 -25.92 38.71
C PRO A 435 -13.94 -27.06 37.73
N VAL A 436 -15.15 -27.61 37.88
CA VAL A 436 -15.85 -28.51 36.95
C VAL A 436 -16.35 -27.71 35.73
N PRO A 437 -16.31 -28.26 34.51
CA PRO A 437 -16.73 -27.55 33.29
C PRO A 437 -18.25 -27.59 33.09
N VAL A 438 -18.83 -26.43 32.80
CA VAL A 438 -20.22 -26.28 32.33
C VAL A 438 -20.22 -26.31 30.79
N PRO A 439 -21.07 -27.10 30.13
CA PRO A 439 -21.19 -27.12 28.68
C PRO A 439 -22.21 -26.06 28.23
N GLU A 440 -21.75 -25.01 27.54
CA GLU A 440 -22.63 -24.17 26.72
C GLU A 440 -22.53 -24.61 25.25
N THR A 441 -23.69 -24.94 24.70
CA THR A 441 -23.94 -25.44 23.37
C THR A 441 -23.65 -24.38 22.31
N HIS A 442 -22.65 -24.64 21.47
CA HIS A 442 -22.51 -24.03 20.16
C HIS A 442 -23.30 -24.86 19.16
N GLU A 443 -24.41 -24.32 18.65
CA GLU A 443 -24.95 -24.76 17.35
C GLU A 443 -24.73 -23.67 16.32
N LEU A 444 -23.76 -23.93 15.45
CA LEU A 444 -23.64 -23.35 14.12
C LEU A 444 -23.65 -24.52 13.13
N ASP A 445 -24.30 -24.26 12.00
CA ASP A 445 -24.34 -25.01 10.75
C ASP A 445 -25.30 -26.19 10.66
N THR A 446 -26.38 -26.00 9.89
CA THR A 446 -26.57 -26.77 8.64
C THR A 446 -27.61 -26.12 7.70
N LEU A 447 -27.13 -25.83 6.48
CA LEU A 447 -27.79 -26.08 5.18
C LEU A 447 -28.90 -25.14 4.68
N HIS A 448 -28.47 -24.23 3.81
CA HIS A 448 -29.21 -23.81 2.61
C HIS A 448 -29.53 -25.02 1.72
N ALA A 449 -30.81 -25.20 1.37
CA ALA A 449 -31.23 -25.84 0.14
C ALA A 449 -31.52 -24.75 -0.93
N PRO A 450 -31.12 -24.92 -2.20
CA PRO A 450 -31.41 -23.96 -3.25
C PRO A 450 -32.86 -24.10 -3.73
N GLY A 451 -33.68 -23.07 -3.51
CA GLY A 451 -35.01 -22.97 -4.10
C GLY A 451 -34.96 -22.75 -5.62
N PRO A 452 -35.97 -23.25 -6.37
CA PRO A 452 -35.99 -23.20 -7.83
C PRO A 452 -36.09 -21.77 -8.35
N SER A 453 -35.23 -21.47 -9.33
CA SER A 453 -35.16 -20.23 -10.08
C SER A 453 -36.48 -19.91 -10.80
N THR A 454 -36.98 -18.69 -10.60
CA THR A 454 -37.98 -18.06 -11.46
C THR A 454 -37.43 -17.88 -12.89
N PRO A 455 -38.22 -18.18 -13.94
CA PRO A 455 -37.76 -18.06 -15.31
C PRO A 455 -37.57 -16.60 -15.71
N THR A 456 -36.38 -16.27 -16.18
CA THR A 456 -36.04 -14.98 -16.80
C THR A 456 -36.75 -14.88 -18.15
N ALA A 457 -37.60 -13.86 -18.33
CA ALA A 457 -38.18 -13.51 -19.61
C ALA A 457 -37.07 -13.21 -20.63
N THR A 458 -36.98 -14.04 -21.66
CA THR A 458 -36.04 -13.86 -22.76
C THR A 458 -36.71 -12.99 -23.82
N ILE A 459 -36.20 -11.77 -24.00
CA ILE A 459 -36.58 -10.90 -25.12
C ILE A 459 -36.10 -11.55 -26.43
N PRO A 460 -36.97 -11.82 -27.42
CA PRO A 460 -36.54 -12.42 -28.68
C PRO A 460 -35.77 -11.39 -29.51
N ARG A 461 -34.56 -11.76 -29.95
CA ARG A 461 -33.83 -11.02 -30.99
C ARG A 461 -34.50 -11.24 -32.36
N PRO A 462 -34.53 -10.22 -33.25
CA PRO A 462 -35.14 -10.34 -34.56
C PRO A 462 -34.39 -11.35 -35.45
N ARG A 463 -35.13 -12.29 -36.05
CA ARG A 463 -34.64 -13.23 -37.06
C ARG A 463 -34.55 -12.52 -38.41
N LEU A 464 -33.38 -12.53 -39.04
CA LEU A 464 -33.21 -12.17 -40.45
C LEU A 464 -33.63 -13.35 -41.35
N PRO A 465 -34.22 -13.09 -42.53
CA PRO A 465 -34.78 -14.12 -43.41
C PRO A 465 -33.71 -15.00 -44.08
N PRO A 466 -33.99 -16.28 -44.36
CA PRO A 466 -33.03 -17.20 -44.95
C PRO A 466 -33.07 -17.11 -46.48
N ARG A 467 -32.25 -16.24 -47.07
CA ARG A 467 -31.84 -16.36 -48.47
C ARG A 467 -30.43 -15.83 -48.61
N VAL A 468 -29.64 -16.53 -49.43
CA VAL A 468 -28.21 -16.35 -49.71
C VAL A 468 -27.27 -17.10 -48.77
N LEU A 469 -27.34 -18.44 -48.84
CA LEU A 469 -26.20 -19.31 -48.54
C LEU A 469 -26.11 -20.40 -49.60
N ALA A 470 -25.78 -19.98 -50.82
CA ALA A 470 -25.46 -20.86 -51.93
C ALA A 470 -24.23 -20.31 -52.64
N ALA A 471 -23.05 -20.68 -52.15
CA ALA A 471 -21.82 -20.85 -52.93
C ALA A 471 -20.69 -21.27 -51.98
N LEU A 472 -19.93 -22.28 -52.39
CA LEU A 472 -18.68 -22.77 -51.79
C LEU A 472 -18.80 -23.84 -50.68
N THR A 473 -19.28 -25.02 -51.05
CA THR A 473 -18.90 -26.29 -50.39
C THR A 473 -17.94 -27.06 -51.31
N PRO A 474 -16.73 -27.44 -50.87
CA PRO A 474 -15.89 -28.38 -51.60
C PRO A 474 -16.33 -29.83 -51.32
N ARG A 475 -16.43 -30.61 -52.40
CA ARG A 475 -16.65 -32.06 -52.41
C ARG A 475 -15.66 -32.78 -51.48
N SER A 476 -16.16 -33.61 -50.55
CA SER A 476 -15.35 -34.61 -49.85
C SER A 476 -16.01 -35.98 -49.94
N ARG A 477 -15.23 -36.94 -50.45
CA ARG A 477 -15.57 -38.35 -50.68
C ARG A 477 -16.17 -39.05 -49.45
N SER A 478 -17.11 -39.94 -49.70
CA SER A 478 -17.63 -40.93 -48.76
C SER A 478 -16.52 -41.91 -48.30
N PRO A 479 -16.49 -42.32 -47.02
CA PRO A 479 -15.62 -43.42 -46.57
C PRO A 479 -16.36 -44.77 -46.63
N VAL A 480 -15.66 -45.76 -47.19
CA VAL A 480 -15.99 -47.20 -47.21
C VAL A 480 -15.88 -47.77 -45.77
N PRO A 481 -16.72 -48.73 -45.35
CA PRO A 481 -16.68 -49.31 -44.01
C PRO A 481 -15.50 -50.28 -43.83
N ILE A 482 -14.76 -50.14 -42.72
CA ILE A 482 -13.70 -51.06 -42.27
C ILE A 482 -14.22 -51.84 -41.05
N PRO A 483 -13.98 -53.16 -40.96
CA PRO A 483 -14.53 -54.02 -39.90
C PRO A 483 -13.91 -53.73 -38.52
N ALA A 484 -14.74 -53.93 -37.48
CA ALA A 484 -14.43 -53.67 -36.08
C ALA A 484 -13.33 -54.61 -35.53
N LEU A 485 -12.27 -54.03 -34.98
CA LEU A 485 -11.30 -54.71 -34.13
C LEU A 485 -11.74 -54.66 -32.65
N PRO A 486 -11.45 -55.70 -31.84
CA PRO A 486 -11.95 -55.80 -30.47
C PRO A 486 -11.28 -54.78 -29.53
N ALA A 487 -12.07 -54.26 -28.59
CA ALA A 487 -11.66 -53.26 -27.61
C ALA A 487 -10.64 -53.82 -26.61
N PRO A 488 -9.53 -53.12 -26.29
CA PRO A 488 -8.63 -53.55 -25.24
C PRO A 488 -9.24 -53.27 -23.85
N VAL A 489 -9.15 -54.29 -22.99
CA VAL A 489 -9.56 -54.28 -21.58
C VAL A 489 -8.89 -53.13 -20.83
N ARG A 490 -9.71 -52.30 -20.19
CA ARG A 490 -9.30 -51.11 -19.44
C ARG A 490 -8.77 -51.52 -18.07
N ALA A 491 -7.45 -51.49 -17.88
CA ALA A 491 -6.84 -51.64 -16.56
C ALA A 491 -7.33 -50.54 -15.58
N PRO A 492 -7.50 -50.83 -14.28
CA PRO A 492 -8.01 -49.87 -13.32
C PRO A 492 -7.06 -48.67 -13.16
N ARG A 493 -7.63 -47.47 -13.16
CA ARG A 493 -6.91 -46.21 -12.96
C ARG A 493 -6.29 -46.17 -11.56
N ARG A 494 -4.98 -46.33 -11.45
CA ARG A 494 -4.22 -45.91 -10.26
C ARG A 494 -4.36 -44.39 -10.10
N HIS A 495 -4.93 -43.96 -8.98
CA HIS A 495 -4.88 -42.57 -8.53
C HIS A 495 -3.43 -42.17 -8.28
N GLN A 496 -2.77 -41.52 -9.24
CA GLN A 496 -1.51 -40.82 -9.00
C GLN A 496 -1.79 -39.56 -8.16
N LYS A 497 -1.58 -39.67 -6.84
CA LYS A 497 -1.33 -38.51 -5.98
C LYS A 497 -0.04 -37.84 -6.48
N ARG A 498 -0.11 -36.56 -6.83
CA ARG A 498 1.08 -35.74 -7.13
C ARG A 498 1.88 -35.56 -5.84
N GLY A 499 3.16 -35.93 -5.92
CA GLY A 499 4.08 -36.08 -4.79
C GLY A 499 4.26 -34.85 -3.90
N MET A 500 4.09 -35.09 -2.61
CA MET A 500 5.02 -34.62 -1.58
C MET A 500 6.11 -35.70 -1.47
N ALA A 501 7.35 -35.32 -1.18
CA ALA A 501 8.38 -36.31 -0.86
C ALA A 501 8.00 -36.99 0.46
N ASP A 502 7.95 -38.32 0.46
CA ASP A 502 7.61 -39.10 1.66
C ASP A 502 8.76 -38.94 2.68
N ASP A 503 8.44 -38.79 3.98
CA ASP A 503 9.43 -38.49 5.03
C ASP A 503 10.59 -39.51 5.08
N ALA A 504 10.33 -40.76 4.68
CA ALA A 504 11.35 -41.80 4.53
C ALA A 504 12.40 -41.48 3.44
N SER A 505 11.99 -40.83 2.35
CA SER A 505 12.90 -40.40 1.28
C SER A 505 13.80 -39.24 1.74
N TYR A 506 13.29 -38.35 2.57
CA TYR A 506 14.04 -37.23 3.15
C TYR A 506 15.05 -37.71 4.21
N LEU A 507 14.66 -38.68 5.03
CA LEU A 507 15.55 -39.29 6.02
C LEU A 507 16.64 -40.15 5.37
N SER A 508 16.31 -40.91 4.31
CA SER A 508 17.32 -41.67 3.56
C SER A 508 18.36 -40.77 2.88
N PHE A 509 17.96 -39.57 2.45
CA PHE A 509 18.86 -38.57 1.88
C PHE A 509 19.79 -37.98 2.95
N LEU A 510 19.28 -37.75 4.17
CA LEU A 510 20.07 -37.26 5.30
C LEU A 510 21.04 -38.33 5.84
N GLU A 511 20.65 -39.61 5.85
CA GLU A 511 21.57 -40.71 6.17
C GLU A 511 22.66 -40.86 5.12
N LYS A 512 22.33 -40.78 3.82
CA LYS A 512 23.32 -40.85 2.73
C LYS A 512 24.29 -39.66 2.71
N ALA A 513 23.84 -38.49 3.18
CA ALA A 513 24.68 -37.30 3.29
C ALA A 513 25.61 -37.34 4.51
N ASN A 514 25.31 -38.16 5.52
CA ASN A 514 26.04 -38.23 6.78
C ASN A 514 26.81 -39.55 6.98
N ALA A 515 26.74 -40.51 6.05
CA ALA A 515 27.49 -41.75 6.14
C ALA A 515 29.00 -41.53 5.91
N PRO A 516 29.89 -42.04 6.78
CA PRO A 516 31.33 -41.99 6.56
C PRO A 516 31.72 -42.91 5.39
N LEU A 517 32.52 -42.39 4.46
CA LEU A 517 32.98 -43.10 3.27
C LEU A 517 33.94 -44.22 3.66
N GLY A 518 33.46 -45.47 3.61
CA GLY A 518 34.26 -46.70 3.69
C GLY A 518 34.71 -47.18 2.31
N ASP A 519 35.92 -47.72 2.27
CA ASP A 519 36.70 -48.21 1.13
C ASP A 519 35.95 -49.16 0.18
N GLY A 520 36.19 -49.02 -1.14
CA GLY A 520 35.67 -49.95 -2.14
C GLY A 520 35.91 -49.59 -3.61
N GLY A 521 37.18 -49.53 -4.03
CA GLY A 521 37.69 -50.01 -5.33
C GLY A 521 37.19 -49.40 -6.66
N GLY A 522 38.00 -48.55 -7.29
CA GLY A 522 37.88 -48.23 -8.73
C GLY A 522 38.76 -47.05 -9.15
N ALA A 523 39.94 -47.35 -9.68
CA ALA A 523 41.07 -46.44 -9.86
C ALA A 523 40.89 -45.28 -10.85
N ALA A 524 41.32 -44.08 -10.46
CA ALA A 524 41.93 -43.09 -11.36
C ALA A 524 42.84 -42.13 -10.56
N GLN A 525 44.01 -41.85 -11.12
CA GLN A 525 45.22 -41.31 -10.50
C GLN A 525 45.14 -39.90 -9.88
N ALA A 526 46.08 -39.69 -8.98
CA ALA A 526 46.13 -38.73 -7.89
C ALA A 526 46.68 -37.31 -8.19
N SER A 527 46.55 -36.49 -7.14
CA SER A 527 47.26 -35.26 -6.75
C SER A 527 46.49 -33.96 -7.02
N GLY A 528 46.11 -33.14 -6.04
CA GLY A 528 46.36 -33.12 -4.60
C GLY A 528 46.27 -31.67 -4.12
N SER A 529 45.07 -31.11 -3.96
CA SER A 529 44.89 -29.74 -3.43
C SER A 529 44.54 -29.79 -1.94
N GLY A 530 45.57 -29.73 -1.10
CA GLY A 530 45.45 -29.52 0.34
C GLY A 530 44.97 -28.10 0.68
N LYS A 531 43.96 -28.00 1.53
CA LYS A 531 43.62 -26.77 2.24
C LYS A 531 44.76 -26.42 3.19
N ARG A 532 45.34 -25.22 3.06
CA ARG A 532 45.98 -24.51 4.17
C ARG A 532 45.34 -23.14 4.30
N GLY A 533 44.84 -22.84 5.49
CA GLY A 533 44.60 -21.48 5.91
C GLY A 533 45.92 -20.73 6.09
N PHE A 534 45.88 -19.42 5.85
CA PHE A 534 46.96 -18.48 6.15
C PHE A 534 46.28 -17.34 6.91
N ARG A 535 46.47 -17.19 8.23
CA ARG A 535 47.64 -16.68 8.97
C ARG A 535 48.12 -15.29 8.51
N THR A 536 48.38 -14.52 9.54
CA THR A 536 48.63 -13.08 9.65
C THR A 536 49.83 -12.60 8.83
N VAL A 537 49.75 -11.32 8.49
CA VAL A 537 50.82 -10.46 7.96
C VAL A 537 52.11 -10.64 8.77
N ASP A 538 53.16 -11.12 8.09
CA ASP A 538 54.54 -10.95 8.50
C ASP A 538 55.20 -9.92 7.58
N GLU A 539 55.94 -9.03 8.23
CA GLU A 539 56.75 -7.96 7.69
C GLU A 539 57.94 -8.51 6.90
N GLY A 540 58.36 -7.81 5.83
CA GLY A 540 59.68 -8.01 5.23
C GLY A 540 59.76 -8.88 3.97
N ALA A 541 59.12 -8.45 2.88
CA ALA A 541 59.47 -8.92 1.53
C ALA A 541 59.84 -7.73 0.63
N LYS A 542 61.07 -7.75 0.10
CA LYS A 542 61.61 -6.79 -0.87
C LYS A 542 60.75 -6.78 -2.14
N VAL A 543 60.37 -5.58 -2.60
CA VAL A 543 59.63 -5.39 -3.86
C VAL A 543 60.51 -5.83 -5.04
N PRO A 544 60.00 -6.65 -5.99
CA PRO A 544 60.75 -7.04 -7.18
C PRO A 544 61.10 -5.83 -8.05
N GLY A 545 62.35 -5.76 -8.53
CA GLY A 545 62.95 -4.57 -9.17
C GLY A 545 62.25 -4.03 -10.43
N GLY A 546 61.32 -4.78 -11.03
CA GLY A 546 60.47 -4.28 -12.11
C GLY A 546 59.43 -3.23 -11.69
N ILE A 547 59.02 -3.23 -10.42
CA ILE A 547 58.02 -2.28 -9.89
C ILE A 547 58.67 -0.97 -9.44
N GLN A 548 59.95 -1.00 -9.07
CA GLN A 548 60.70 0.20 -8.64
C GLN A 548 60.97 1.17 -9.80
N LYS A 549 61.24 0.65 -11.00
CA LYS A 549 61.39 1.46 -12.23
C LYS A 549 60.09 2.09 -12.74
N ALA A 550 58.93 1.60 -12.32
CA ALA A 550 57.64 2.19 -12.68
C ALA A 550 57.22 3.34 -11.74
N ILE A 551 57.86 3.45 -10.57
CA ILE A 551 57.57 4.49 -9.57
C ILE A 551 58.49 5.71 -9.75
N GLU A 552 59.70 5.52 -10.27
CA GLU A 552 60.65 6.62 -10.54
C GLU A 552 60.45 7.30 -11.91
N GLY A 553 59.56 6.77 -12.77
CA GLY A 553 59.27 7.34 -14.10
C GLY A 553 58.05 8.26 -14.16
N VAL A 554 57.44 8.62 -13.03
CA VAL A 554 56.26 9.50 -12.95
C VAL A 554 56.42 10.52 -11.81
N VAL A 555 57.59 11.16 -11.74
CA VAL A 555 57.79 12.40 -10.97
C VAL A 555 58.00 13.55 -11.95
#